data_AF-A0A381TFG5-F1
#
_entry.id   AF-A0A381TFG5-F1
#
_cell.length_a   1.000
_cell.length_b   1.000
_cell.length_c   1.000
_cell.angle_alpha   90.00
_cell.angle_beta   90.00
_cell.angle_gamma   90.00
#
_symmetry.space_group_name_H-M   'P 1'
#
loop_
_entity.id
_entity.type
_entity.pdbx_description
1 polymer ?
#
loop_
_entity_poly.entity_id
_entity_poly.type
_entity_poly.pdbx_seq_one_letter_code
_entity_poly.pdbx_strand_id
1 'polypeptide(L)'
;MMNQFQVMAFPGGFSYGDDTGSGNAMANKIKNNLYEDILKFLSKDKLMIGICNGCQILVNLGIVPALENTQREVALVENDTAIYQCRWINLKIHNTKSPWLKNIKHMHLPVAHQEGKFLMNNDVKKELLKNKLIAGQYVDDNNMLAMKKFPFNPNGSDLDIAALTNKKGNILAMMPHPERAYYFFHKPDWQNKEMKSEYADGYKIFKNASEYFR
;
A
#
# COMPACT_ATOMS: atom_id res chain seq x y z
N MET A 1 25.20 6.39 -2.11
CA MET A 1 24.27 7.34 -1.46
C MET A 1 23.21 6.63 -0.61
N MET A 2 22.48 5.62 -1.12
CA MET A 2 21.37 4.98 -0.40
C MET A 2 21.76 4.12 0.83
N ASN A 3 23.04 3.76 1.00
CA ASN A 3 23.49 2.89 2.10
C ASN A 3 23.30 3.48 3.51
N GLN A 4 23.28 4.81 3.64
CA GLN A 4 23.14 5.51 4.92
C GLN A 4 21.71 5.47 5.46
N PHE A 5 20.72 5.13 4.64
CA PHE A 5 19.31 5.11 5.02
C PHE A 5 18.86 3.70 5.39
N GLN A 6 17.99 3.57 6.39
CA GLN A 6 17.39 2.29 6.80
C GLN A 6 16.04 2.02 6.10
N VAL A 7 15.34 3.10 5.74
CA VAL A 7 13.99 3.06 5.16
C VAL A 7 13.95 3.90 3.90
N MET A 8 13.25 3.42 2.88
CA MET A 8 12.92 4.16 1.66
C MET A 8 11.40 4.28 1.52
N ALA A 9 10.89 5.49 1.30
CA ALA A 9 9.47 5.74 1.12
C ALA A 9 9.21 6.38 -0.25
N PHE A 10 8.28 5.80 -1.01
CA PHE A 10 7.70 6.40 -2.21
C PHE A 10 6.36 7.06 -1.82
N PRO A 11 6.27 8.41 -1.82
CA PRO A 11 5.08 9.11 -1.36
C PRO A 11 3.93 9.00 -2.36
N GLY A 12 2.73 9.36 -1.92
CA GLY A 12 1.58 9.55 -2.80
C GLY A 12 1.65 10.87 -3.59
N GLY A 13 0.71 11.05 -4.52
CA GLY A 13 0.65 12.23 -5.39
C GLY A 13 0.16 11.88 -6.79
N PHE A 14 0.54 12.70 -7.76
CA PHE A 14 0.27 12.52 -9.19
C PHE A 14 1.58 12.74 -9.95
N SER A 15 2.53 11.79 -9.85
CA SER A 15 3.83 11.97 -10.49
C SER A 15 3.67 12.08 -12.00
N TYR A 16 4.18 13.18 -12.58
CA TYR A 16 3.96 13.54 -13.99
C TYR A 16 2.48 13.66 -14.39
N GLY A 17 1.61 14.09 -13.47
CA GLY A 17 0.18 14.26 -13.73
C GLY A 17 -0.58 12.95 -13.96
N ASP A 18 0.09 11.80 -13.85
CA ASP A 18 -0.41 10.48 -14.24
C ASP A 18 -0.79 10.36 -15.73
N ASP A 19 -0.28 11.26 -16.59
CA ASP A 19 -0.62 11.37 -18.03
C ASP A 19 -0.38 10.10 -18.86
N THR A 20 0.53 9.23 -18.41
CA THR A 20 0.86 7.94 -19.08
C THR A 20 0.38 6.72 -18.27
N GLY A 21 -0.59 6.92 -17.39
CA GLY A 21 -1.03 5.99 -16.36
C GLY A 21 -0.28 6.20 -15.05
N SER A 22 -0.96 6.03 -13.93
CA SER A 22 -0.46 6.52 -12.65
C SER A 22 0.85 5.87 -12.21
N GLY A 23 1.82 6.70 -11.86
CA GLY A 23 3.16 6.27 -11.45
C GLY A 23 4.03 5.65 -12.55
N ASN A 24 3.55 5.54 -13.80
CA ASN A 24 4.26 4.86 -14.88
C ASN A 24 5.51 5.63 -15.35
N ALA A 25 5.39 6.93 -15.61
CA ALA A 25 6.51 7.77 -16.01
C ALA A 25 7.64 7.78 -14.96
N MET A 26 7.28 7.91 -13.68
CA MET A 26 8.25 7.87 -12.59
C MET A 26 8.89 6.48 -12.44
N ALA A 27 8.12 5.41 -12.55
CA ALA A 27 8.65 4.04 -12.55
C ALA A 27 9.66 3.84 -13.68
N ASN A 28 9.38 4.28 -14.92
CA ASN A 28 10.32 4.17 -16.03
C ASN A 28 11.60 4.98 -15.80
N LYS A 29 11.49 6.20 -15.27
CA LYS A 29 12.66 7.01 -14.92
C LYS A 29 13.53 6.34 -13.87
N ILE A 30 12.92 5.76 -12.83
CA ILE A 30 13.64 4.99 -11.82
C ILE A 30 14.27 3.74 -12.44
N LYS A 31 13.52 2.99 -13.24
CA LYS A 31 13.97 1.76 -13.90
C LYS A 31 15.24 1.98 -14.73
N ASN A 32 15.32 3.11 -15.42
CA ASN A 32 16.45 3.44 -16.29
C ASN A 32 17.67 4.03 -15.58
N ASN A 33 17.54 4.49 -14.32
CA ASN A 33 18.60 5.27 -13.67
C ASN A 33 19.00 4.78 -12.27
N LEU A 34 18.07 4.19 -11.50
CA LEU A 34 18.25 3.89 -10.07
C LEU A 34 17.85 2.46 -9.70
N TYR A 35 17.49 1.64 -10.68
CA TYR A 35 16.91 0.32 -10.43
C TYR A 35 17.85 -0.61 -9.68
N GLU A 36 19.09 -0.73 -10.16
CA GLU A 36 20.12 -1.55 -9.52
C GLU A 36 20.44 -1.09 -8.10
N ASP A 37 20.45 0.23 -7.86
CA ASP A 37 20.63 0.78 -6.51
C ASP A 37 19.47 0.42 -5.57
N ILE A 38 18.24 0.40 -6.08
CA ILE A 38 17.06 -0.03 -5.32
C ILE A 38 17.12 -1.52 -5.02
N LEU A 39 17.50 -2.37 -5.98
CA LEU A 39 17.66 -3.81 -5.73
C LEU A 39 18.77 -4.06 -4.71
N LYS A 40 19.89 -3.34 -4.81
CA LYS A 40 20.98 -3.39 -3.82
C LYS A 40 20.58 -2.88 -2.45
N PHE A 41 19.65 -1.91 -2.38
CA PHE A 41 19.06 -1.47 -1.12
C PHE A 41 18.20 -2.57 -0.50
N LEU A 42 17.34 -3.21 -1.30
CA LEU A 42 16.40 -4.26 -0.86
C LEU A 42 17.07 -5.60 -0.53
N SER A 43 18.25 -5.88 -1.09
CA SER A 43 19.04 -7.08 -0.76
C SER A 43 19.57 -7.04 0.68
N LYS A 44 19.66 -5.86 1.29
CA LYS A 44 20.08 -5.65 2.68
C LYS A 44 18.89 -5.74 3.65
N ASP A 45 19.18 -5.66 4.93
CA ASP A 45 18.15 -5.50 5.97
C ASP A 45 17.64 -4.06 6.01
N LYS A 46 16.72 -3.75 5.10
CA LYS A 46 16.14 -2.43 4.88
C LYS A 46 14.65 -2.56 4.63
N LEU A 47 13.90 -1.52 4.97
CA LEU A 47 12.46 -1.46 4.76
C LEU A 47 12.11 -0.49 3.62
N MET A 48 11.05 -0.81 2.88
CA MET A 48 10.50 0.06 1.84
C MET A 48 8.98 0.19 1.97
N ILE A 49 8.45 1.39 1.74
CA ILE A 49 7.00 1.63 1.68
C ILE A 49 6.64 2.44 0.45
N GLY A 50 5.54 2.10 -0.23
CA GLY A 50 4.95 2.88 -1.30
C GLY A 50 3.48 3.17 -1.00
N ILE A 51 3.13 4.46 -0.96
CA ILE A 51 1.78 4.91 -0.57
C ILE A 51 1.09 5.55 -1.78
N CYS A 52 -0.13 5.11 -2.12
CA CYS A 52 -0.91 5.57 -3.26
C CYS A 52 -0.09 5.58 -4.56
N ASN A 53 0.37 6.75 -5.03
CA ASN A 53 1.25 6.84 -6.21
C ASN A 53 2.58 6.12 -6.04
N GLY A 54 3.13 6.09 -4.84
CA GLY A 54 4.27 5.24 -4.52
C GLY A 54 3.97 3.75 -4.65
N CYS A 55 2.76 3.30 -4.30
CA CYS A 55 2.34 1.92 -4.54
C CYS A 55 2.30 1.61 -6.03
N GLN A 56 1.72 2.52 -6.83
CA GLN A 56 1.67 2.39 -8.29
C GLN A 56 3.08 2.30 -8.90
N ILE A 57 4.01 3.15 -8.45
CA ILE A 57 5.42 3.11 -8.87
C ILE A 57 6.04 1.75 -8.54
N LEU A 58 5.90 1.23 -7.31
CA LEU A 58 6.50 -0.05 -6.92
C LEU A 58 5.94 -1.25 -7.70
N VAL A 59 4.63 -1.23 -7.98
CA VAL A 59 3.97 -2.24 -8.83
C VAL A 59 4.48 -2.16 -10.27
N ASN A 60 4.57 -0.95 -10.84
CA ASN A 60 5.07 -0.73 -12.20
C ASN A 60 6.55 -1.09 -12.35
N LEU A 61 7.35 -0.93 -11.30
CA LEU A 61 8.74 -1.40 -11.24
C LEU A 61 8.87 -2.93 -11.16
N GLY A 62 7.77 -3.65 -10.90
CA GLY A 62 7.79 -5.10 -10.68
C GLY A 62 8.44 -5.50 -9.35
N ILE A 63 8.55 -4.59 -8.39
CA ILE A 63 9.18 -4.85 -7.09
C ILE A 63 8.19 -5.47 -6.09
N VAL A 64 6.88 -5.25 -6.30
CA VAL A 64 5.79 -5.85 -5.53
C VAL A 64 4.71 -6.35 -6.48
N PRO A 65 4.21 -7.59 -6.33
CA PRO A 65 4.57 -8.60 -5.33
C PRO A 65 5.90 -9.33 -5.60
N ALA A 66 6.43 -9.27 -6.82
CA ALA A 66 7.65 -9.95 -7.28
C ALA A 66 7.63 -11.45 -6.99
N LEU A 67 6.70 -12.20 -7.61
CA LEU A 67 6.52 -13.64 -7.33
C LEU A 67 7.69 -14.48 -7.84
N GLU A 68 8.13 -14.28 -9.08
CA GLU A 68 9.26 -15.03 -9.64
C GLU A 68 10.48 -14.15 -9.91
N ASN A 69 10.26 -13.02 -10.56
CA ASN A 69 11.27 -12.03 -10.92
C ASN A 69 10.70 -10.63 -10.72
N THR A 70 11.50 -9.62 -11.03
CA THR A 70 11.04 -8.24 -10.99
C THR A 70 10.31 -7.83 -12.27
N GLN A 71 9.22 -8.52 -12.55
CA GLN A 71 8.31 -8.19 -13.64
C GLN A 71 6.96 -7.70 -13.08
N ARG A 72 6.25 -6.90 -13.87
CA ARG A 72 4.93 -6.40 -13.49
C ARG A 72 3.89 -7.50 -13.64
N GLU A 73 3.44 -8.05 -12.52
CA GLU A 73 2.44 -9.15 -12.46
C GLU A 73 1.04 -8.64 -12.08
N VAL A 74 0.97 -7.45 -11.49
CA VAL A 74 -0.25 -6.80 -11.03
C VAL A 74 -0.35 -5.43 -11.69
N ALA A 75 -1.57 -5.00 -11.99
CA ALA A 75 -1.84 -3.65 -12.47
C ALA A 75 -2.68 -2.89 -11.45
N LEU A 76 -2.36 -1.61 -11.27
CA LEU A 76 -3.25 -0.62 -10.70
C LEU A 76 -3.88 0.15 -11.86
N VAL A 77 -5.20 0.12 -11.94
CA VAL A 77 -6.00 0.69 -13.04
C VAL A 77 -7.13 1.55 -12.48
N GLU A 78 -7.88 2.19 -13.36
CA GLU A 78 -9.04 3.00 -13.01
C GLU A 78 -10.04 2.22 -12.12
N ASN A 79 -10.59 2.94 -11.14
CA ASN A 79 -11.63 2.42 -10.25
C ASN A 79 -12.87 2.01 -11.06
N ASP A 80 -13.62 1.02 -10.60
CA ASP A 80 -14.90 0.62 -11.24
C ASP A 80 -15.94 1.75 -11.30
N THR A 81 -15.81 2.75 -10.42
CA THR A 81 -16.69 3.93 -10.40
C THR A 81 -16.31 5.00 -11.42
N ALA A 82 -15.16 4.88 -12.09
CA ALA A 82 -14.59 5.88 -13.01
C ALA A 82 -14.46 7.30 -12.41
N ILE A 83 -14.46 7.41 -11.08
CA ILE A 83 -14.39 8.69 -10.34
C ILE A 83 -13.33 8.58 -9.25
N TYR A 84 -12.62 9.69 -9.03
CA TYR A 84 -11.70 9.85 -7.92
C TYR A 84 -12.40 9.63 -6.57
N GLN A 85 -11.89 8.69 -5.78
CA GLN A 85 -12.44 8.37 -4.45
C GLN A 85 -11.60 9.02 -3.37
N CYS A 86 -12.22 9.94 -2.61
CA CYS A 86 -11.66 10.56 -1.42
C CYS A 86 -12.54 10.25 -0.21
N ARG A 87 -12.14 9.27 0.62
CA ARG A 87 -12.96 8.81 1.76
C ARG A 87 -12.17 7.99 2.75
N TRP A 88 -12.77 7.78 3.93
CA TRP A 88 -12.26 6.84 4.91
C TRP A 88 -12.83 5.44 4.69
N ILE A 89 -11.98 4.44 4.84
CA ILE A 89 -12.32 3.03 4.63
C ILE A 89 -11.81 2.18 5.79
N ASN A 90 -12.42 1.01 5.98
CA ASN A 90 -11.99 0.01 6.94
C ASN A 90 -11.12 -1.03 6.23
N LEU A 91 -10.01 -1.39 6.87
CA LEU A 91 -9.09 -2.41 6.41
C LEU A 91 -8.98 -3.52 7.43
N LYS A 92 -9.01 -4.75 6.94
CA LYS A 92 -8.47 -5.91 7.66
C LYS A 92 -7.02 -6.10 7.23
N ILE A 93 -6.14 -6.19 8.21
CA ILE A 93 -4.71 -6.31 8.01
C ILE A 93 -4.28 -7.75 8.20
N HIS A 94 -3.56 -8.24 7.21
CA HIS A 94 -3.06 -9.60 7.16
C HIS A 94 -1.56 -9.53 7.39
N ASN A 95 -1.15 -9.66 8.65
CA ASN A 95 0.27 -9.74 8.97
C ASN A 95 0.72 -11.19 9.07
N THR A 96 1.55 -11.62 8.14
CA THR A 96 2.23 -12.91 8.21
C THR A 96 3.71 -12.78 8.54
N LYS A 97 4.40 -11.77 8.00
CA LYS A 97 5.86 -11.59 8.13
C LYS A 97 6.33 -10.13 8.07
N SER A 98 5.44 -9.17 7.84
CA SER A 98 5.86 -7.80 7.52
C SER A 98 6.18 -7.00 8.78
N PRO A 99 7.40 -6.46 8.94
CA PRO A 99 7.75 -5.60 10.07
C PRO A 99 6.80 -4.41 10.19
N TRP A 100 6.36 -3.84 9.07
CA TRP A 100 5.43 -2.71 9.00
C TRP A 100 4.11 -2.95 9.74
N LEU A 101 3.61 -4.20 9.74
CA LEU A 101 2.24 -4.53 10.16
C LEU A 101 2.20 -5.32 11.48
N LYS A 102 3.31 -5.37 12.22
CA LYS A 102 3.41 -6.05 13.53
C LYS A 102 2.28 -5.62 14.46
N ASN A 103 1.54 -6.61 14.98
CA ASN A 103 0.42 -6.41 15.92
C ASN A 103 -0.73 -5.52 15.41
N ILE A 104 -0.88 -5.34 14.10
CA ILE A 104 -2.01 -4.61 13.50
C ILE A 104 -2.99 -5.62 12.90
N LYS A 105 -4.25 -5.60 13.35
CA LYS A 105 -5.32 -6.46 12.83
C LYS A 105 -6.32 -5.70 11.95
N HIS A 106 -6.61 -4.46 12.31
CA HIS A 106 -7.55 -3.59 11.62
C HIS A 106 -6.99 -2.16 11.58
N MET A 107 -7.35 -1.42 10.54
CA MET A 107 -7.06 0.01 10.44
C MET A 107 -8.22 0.74 9.77
N HIS A 108 -8.47 1.98 10.20
CA HIS A 108 -9.36 2.91 9.53
C HIS A 108 -8.53 4.03 8.90
N LEU A 109 -8.43 4.04 7.56
CA LEU A 109 -7.52 4.92 6.82
C LEU A 109 -8.24 5.66 5.69
N PRO A 110 -7.77 6.87 5.30
CA PRO A 110 -8.27 7.55 4.12
C PRO A 110 -7.70 6.93 2.84
N VAL A 111 -8.49 6.94 1.77
CA VAL A 111 -8.10 6.71 0.37
C VAL A 111 -8.31 7.99 -0.43
N ALA A 112 -7.49 8.19 -1.46
CA ALA A 112 -7.51 9.38 -2.30
C ALA A 112 -6.93 9.05 -3.70
N HIS A 113 -7.69 8.32 -4.54
CA HIS A 113 -7.21 7.86 -5.85
C HIS A 113 -8.32 7.66 -6.89
N GLN A 114 -7.99 7.83 -8.17
CA GLN A 114 -8.81 7.42 -9.32
C GLN A 114 -8.33 6.10 -9.93
N GLU A 115 -7.04 5.78 -9.83
CA GLU A 115 -6.45 4.54 -10.35
C GLU A 115 -5.93 3.64 -9.22
N GLY A 116 -6.83 3.14 -8.38
CA GLY A 116 -6.46 2.30 -7.23
C GLY A 116 -6.83 0.83 -7.35
N LYS A 117 -7.43 0.42 -8.46
CA LYS A 117 -7.96 -0.94 -8.61
C LYS A 117 -6.82 -1.92 -8.88
N PHE A 118 -6.56 -2.81 -7.93
CA PHE A 118 -5.68 -3.95 -8.16
C PHE A 118 -6.38 -4.97 -9.09
N LEU A 119 -5.77 -5.19 -10.25
CA LEU A 119 -6.22 -6.13 -11.27
C LEU A 119 -5.11 -7.13 -11.58
N MET A 120 -5.47 -8.41 -11.65
CA MET A 120 -4.52 -9.49 -11.97
C MET A 120 -5.23 -10.74 -12.50
N ASN A 121 -4.49 -11.62 -13.17
CA ASN A 121 -5.02 -12.89 -13.65
C ASN A 121 -5.20 -13.90 -12.49
N ASN A 122 -5.87 -15.04 -12.77
CA ASN A 122 -6.19 -16.04 -11.76
C ASN A 122 -4.95 -16.76 -11.19
N ASP A 123 -3.88 -16.90 -11.97
CA ASP A 123 -2.67 -17.59 -11.50
C ASP A 123 -1.90 -16.72 -10.50
N VAL A 124 -1.80 -15.42 -10.77
CA VAL A 124 -1.26 -14.43 -9.83
C VAL A 124 -2.10 -14.39 -8.55
N LYS A 125 -3.44 -14.44 -8.63
CA LYS A 125 -4.31 -14.52 -7.42
C LYS A 125 -3.98 -15.73 -6.56
N LYS A 126 -3.84 -16.92 -7.17
CA LYS A 126 -3.49 -18.15 -6.46
C LYS A 126 -2.14 -18.03 -5.76
N GLU A 127 -1.13 -17.51 -6.46
CA GLU A 127 0.21 -17.34 -5.89
C GLU A 127 0.24 -16.29 -4.76
N LEU A 128 -0.50 -15.18 -4.89
CA LEU A 128 -0.64 -14.20 -3.81
C LEU A 128 -1.25 -14.81 -2.54
N LEU A 129 -2.30 -15.63 -2.69
CA LEU A 129 -2.97 -16.31 -1.58
C LEU A 129 -2.06 -17.39 -0.94
N LYS A 130 -1.43 -18.23 -1.78
CA LYS A 130 -0.51 -19.30 -1.36
C LYS A 130 0.68 -18.75 -0.59
N ASN A 131 1.29 -17.68 -1.09
CA ASN A 131 2.45 -17.04 -0.45
C ASN A 131 2.05 -16.03 0.63
N LYS A 132 0.74 -15.79 0.84
CA LYS A 132 0.17 -14.84 1.81
C LYS A 132 0.74 -13.42 1.68
N LEU A 133 0.76 -12.91 0.44
CA LEU A 133 1.33 -11.61 0.08
C LEU A 133 0.32 -10.45 0.09
N ILE A 134 -0.95 -10.74 0.34
CA ILE A 134 -1.96 -9.72 0.59
C ILE A 134 -1.74 -9.17 1.99
N ALA A 135 -1.42 -7.89 2.09
CA ALA A 135 -1.09 -7.22 3.35
C ALA A 135 -2.31 -6.55 4.00
N GLY A 136 -3.27 -6.12 3.18
CA GLY A 136 -4.51 -5.51 3.66
C GLY A 136 -5.64 -5.66 2.65
N GLN A 137 -6.85 -5.86 3.17
CA GLN A 137 -8.07 -5.99 2.38
C GLN A 137 -9.15 -5.02 2.87
N TYR A 138 -9.93 -4.46 1.94
CA TYR A 138 -11.11 -3.66 2.25
C TYR A 138 -12.17 -4.52 2.93
N VAL A 139 -12.75 -3.97 4.01
CA VAL A 139 -13.83 -4.60 4.76
C VAL A 139 -14.99 -3.66 4.97
N ASP A 140 -16.17 -4.23 5.18
CA ASP A 140 -17.36 -3.51 5.60
C ASP A 140 -17.30 -3.10 7.08
N ASP A 141 -18.35 -2.44 7.56
CA ASP A 141 -18.46 -1.97 8.95
C ASP A 141 -18.52 -3.11 9.98
N ASN A 142 -18.84 -4.33 9.53
CA ASN A 142 -18.84 -5.54 10.36
C ASN A 142 -17.48 -6.26 10.33
N ASN A 143 -16.46 -5.67 9.71
CA ASN A 143 -15.13 -6.25 9.49
C ASN A 143 -15.13 -7.51 8.59
N MET A 144 -16.16 -7.68 7.76
CA MET A 144 -16.25 -8.72 6.74
C MET A 144 -15.67 -8.20 5.43
N LEU A 145 -15.08 -9.08 4.60
CA LEU A 145 -14.55 -8.67 3.30
C LEU A 145 -15.64 -7.95 2.49
N ALA A 146 -15.28 -6.84 1.87
CA ALA A 146 -16.22 -5.98 1.16
C ALA A 146 -16.90 -6.67 -0.03
N MET A 147 -16.35 -7.78 -0.54
CA MET A 147 -16.85 -8.51 -1.70
C MET A 147 -17.03 -7.60 -2.92
N LYS A 148 -16.07 -6.69 -3.14
CA LYS A 148 -16.09 -5.64 -4.17
C LYS A 148 -17.26 -4.65 -4.08
N LYS A 149 -17.99 -4.65 -2.97
CA LYS A 149 -19.14 -3.76 -2.77
C LYS A 149 -18.67 -2.35 -2.46
N PHE A 150 -19.06 -1.41 -3.33
CA PHE A 150 -19.01 0.01 -3.02
C PHE A 150 -20.03 0.36 -1.92
N PRO A 151 -19.73 1.20 -0.92
CA PRO A 151 -18.54 2.05 -0.79
C PRO A 151 -17.33 1.41 -0.09
N PHE A 152 -17.48 0.21 0.48
CA PHE A 152 -16.47 -0.42 1.34
C PHE A 152 -15.19 -0.80 0.60
N ASN A 153 -15.33 -1.41 -0.58
CA ASN A 153 -14.28 -1.46 -1.58
C ASN A 153 -14.49 -0.26 -2.52
N PRO A 154 -13.65 0.79 -2.44
CA PRO A 154 -13.89 2.03 -3.15
C PRO A 154 -13.56 1.94 -4.64
N ASN A 155 -12.79 0.93 -5.06
CA ASN A 155 -12.20 0.88 -6.41
C ASN A 155 -12.48 -0.39 -7.20
N GLY A 156 -13.09 -1.41 -6.59
CA GLY A 156 -13.40 -2.68 -7.26
C GLY A 156 -12.22 -3.65 -7.35
N SER A 157 -11.19 -3.46 -6.51
CA SER A 157 -9.99 -4.32 -6.50
C SER A 157 -10.34 -5.80 -6.37
N ASP A 158 -9.62 -6.63 -7.12
CA ASP A 158 -9.69 -8.08 -6.97
C ASP A 158 -9.34 -8.50 -5.54
N LEU A 159 -10.08 -9.49 -5.01
CA LEU A 159 -9.93 -9.98 -3.64
C LEU A 159 -10.01 -8.87 -2.58
N ASP A 160 -10.66 -7.73 -2.88
CA ASP A 160 -10.68 -6.57 -1.98
C ASP A 160 -9.30 -6.06 -1.58
N ILE A 161 -8.27 -6.28 -2.39
CA ILE A 161 -6.89 -5.90 -2.05
C ILE A 161 -6.78 -4.38 -1.91
N ALA A 162 -6.21 -3.94 -0.80
CA ALA A 162 -5.84 -2.54 -0.55
C ALA A 162 -4.32 -2.35 -0.40
N ALA A 163 -3.60 -3.43 -0.04
CA ALA A 163 -2.17 -3.43 0.14
C ALA A 163 -1.54 -4.81 -0.16
N LEU A 164 -0.32 -4.79 -0.69
CA LEU A 164 0.51 -5.96 -0.98
C LEU A 164 1.88 -5.85 -0.29
N THR A 165 2.52 -7.00 -0.09
CA THR A 165 3.91 -7.13 0.35
C THR A 165 4.68 -8.06 -0.59
N ASN A 166 6.02 -8.03 -0.52
CA ASN A 166 6.87 -9.03 -1.15
C ASN A 166 7.05 -10.28 -0.23
N LYS A 167 7.67 -11.34 -0.77
CA LYS A 167 7.94 -12.60 -0.04
C LYS A 167 8.75 -12.42 1.25
N LYS A 168 9.67 -11.44 1.29
CA LYS A 168 10.50 -11.12 2.46
C LYS A 168 9.71 -10.34 3.54
N GLY A 169 8.61 -9.69 3.18
CA GLY A 169 7.81 -8.89 4.12
C GLY A 169 8.30 -7.46 4.32
N ASN A 170 9.48 -7.10 3.79
CA ASN A 170 10.13 -5.81 4.05
C ASN A 170 9.62 -4.65 3.18
N ILE A 171 8.76 -4.93 2.19
CA ILE A 171 8.13 -3.92 1.33
C ILE A 171 6.63 -3.88 1.62
N LEU A 172 6.09 -2.69 1.90
CA LEU A 172 4.66 -2.45 2.01
C LEU A 172 4.20 -1.51 0.89
N ALA A 173 3.37 -2.00 -0.03
CA ALA A 173 2.77 -1.17 -1.08
C ALA A 173 1.26 -1.08 -0.85
N MET A 174 0.73 0.12 -0.64
CA MET A 174 -0.68 0.31 -0.29
C MET A 174 -1.30 1.53 -0.94
N MET A 175 -2.58 1.42 -1.32
CA MET A 175 -3.36 2.54 -1.87
C MET A 175 -3.90 3.49 -0.80
N PRO A 176 -4.37 3.03 0.37
CA PRO A 176 -4.75 3.92 1.47
C PRO A 176 -3.56 4.72 2.01
N HIS A 177 -3.83 5.87 2.62
CA HIS A 177 -2.87 6.85 3.09
C HIS A 177 -2.68 6.81 4.62
N PRO A 178 -1.79 5.96 5.17
CA PRO A 178 -1.53 5.91 6.60
C PRO A 178 -0.92 7.21 7.14
N GLU A 179 -0.13 7.92 6.35
CA GLU A 179 0.46 9.22 6.70
C GLU A 179 -0.60 10.30 6.91
N ARG A 180 -1.74 10.21 6.21
CA ARG A 180 -2.89 11.12 6.42
C ARG A 180 -3.74 10.74 7.63
N ALA A 181 -3.50 9.58 8.25
CA ALA A 181 -4.13 9.14 9.50
C ALA A 181 -3.08 8.98 10.61
N TYR A 182 -2.13 9.91 10.69
CA TYR A 182 -1.07 9.88 11.69
C TYR A 182 -1.54 10.33 13.08
N TYR A 183 -2.14 11.51 13.18
CA TYR A 183 -2.64 12.05 14.45
C TYR A 183 -4.14 11.84 14.61
N PHE A 184 -4.60 11.81 15.86
CA PHE A 184 -6.02 11.70 16.20
C PHE A 184 -6.87 12.77 15.52
N PHE A 185 -6.39 14.02 15.49
CA PHE A 185 -7.10 15.16 14.88
C PHE A 185 -7.16 15.11 13.35
N HIS A 186 -6.46 14.17 12.69
CA HIS A 186 -6.64 13.95 11.25
C HIS A 186 -7.92 13.16 10.93
N LYS A 187 -8.53 12.48 11.91
CA LYS A 187 -9.77 11.71 11.72
C LYS A 187 -10.93 12.67 11.40
N PRO A 188 -11.88 12.31 10.52
CA PRO A 188 -12.87 13.26 9.99
C PRO A 188 -13.85 13.76 11.06
N ASP A 189 -14.06 12.98 12.12
CA ASP A 189 -15.03 13.23 13.19
C ASP A 189 -14.35 13.34 14.57
N TRP A 190 -13.09 13.79 14.60
CA TRP A 190 -12.29 13.85 15.82
C TRP A 190 -12.94 14.70 16.93
N GLN A 191 -13.65 15.77 16.58
CA GLN A 191 -14.32 16.67 17.53
C GLN A 191 -15.45 15.98 18.30
N ASN A 192 -16.04 14.95 17.70
CA ASN A 192 -17.15 14.19 18.29
C ASN A 192 -16.66 12.92 19.01
N LYS A 193 -15.34 12.74 19.15
CA LYS A 193 -14.73 11.54 19.72
C LYS A 193 -13.85 11.90 20.91
N GLU A 194 -13.89 11.03 21.91
CA GLU A 194 -12.94 11.08 23.01
C GLU A 194 -11.52 10.73 22.50
N MET A 195 -10.55 11.58 22.81
CA MET A 195 -9.15 11.36 22.45
C MET A 195 -8.52 10.32 23.40
N LYS A 196 -8.57 9.04 23.00
CA LYS A 196 -7.94 7.94 23.75
C LYS A 196 -6.43 7.80 23.52
N SER A 197 -5.92 8.45 22.48
CA SER A 197 -4.52 8.42 22.03
C SER A 197 -4.25 9.67 21.21
N GLU A 198 -3.04 10.22 21.30
CA GLU A 198 -2.56 11.31 20.44
C GLU A 198 -2.56 10.90 18.95
N TYR A 199 -2.29 9.62 18.68
CA TYR A 199 -2.11 9.08 17.35
C TYR A 199 -3.35 8.36 16.83
N ALA A 200 -3.54 8.40 15.50
CA ALA A 200 -4.51 7.61 14.76
C ALA A 200 -3.87 6.31 14.22
N ASP A 201 -4.64 5.51 13.48
CA ASP A 201 -4.22 4.15 13.11
C ASP A 201 -2.98 4.11 12.22
N GLY A 202 -2.78 5.09 11.35
CA GLY A 202 -1.65 5.13 10.42
C GLY A 202 -0.30 5.25 11.12
N TYR A 203 -0.23 5.89 12.29
CA TYR A 203 0.97 5.96 13.12
C TYR A 203 1.58 4.59 13.42
N LYS A 204 0.74 3.56 13.62
CA LYS A 204 1.19 2.21 13.99
C LYS A 204 2.18 1.63 12.98
N ILE A 205 1.99 1.91 11.69
CA ILE A 205 2.91 1.46 10.61
C ILE A 205 4.30 2.08 10.79
N PHE A 206 4.36 3.39 11.02
CA PHE A 206 5.62 4.12 11.15
C PHE A 206 6.33 3.82 12.48
N LYS A 207 5.57 3.65 13.56
CA LYS A 207 6.08 3.17 14.84
C LYS A 207 6.77 1.81 14.68
N ASN A 208 6.10 0.86 14.05
CA ASN A 208 6.66 -0.47 13.81
C ASN A 208 7.96 -0.42 12.99
N ALA A 209 8.03 0.42 11.96
CA ALA A 209 9.24 0.60 11.17
C ALA A 209 10.40 1.19 11.97
N SER A 210 10.12 2.14 12.87
CA SER A 210 11.14 2.69 13.77
C SER A 210 11.61 1.66 14.80
N GLU A 211 10.71 0.84 15.34
CA GLU A 211 11.04 -0.19 16.32
C GLU A 211 11.82 -1.36 15.72
N TYR A 212 11.66 -1.63 14.41
CA TYR A 212 12.38 -2.71 13.74
C TYR A 212 13.91 -2.53 13.75
N PHE A 213 14.40 -1.29 13.77
CA PHE A 213 15.83 -0.98 13.73
C PHE A 213 16.42 -0.57 15.08
N ARG A 214 15.66 -0.72 16.17
CA ARG A 214 16.13 -0.51 17.55
C ARG A 214 16.55 -1.85 18.15
#